data_AF-A0A9E3G519-F1
#
_entry.id   AF-A0A9E3G519-F1
#
_cell.length_a   1.000
_cell.length_b   1.000
_cell.length_c   1.000
_cell.angle_alpha   90.00
_cell.angle_beta   90.00
_cell.angle_gamma   90.00
#
_symmetry.space_group_name_H-M   'P 1'
#
loop_
_entity.id
_entity.type
_entity.pdbx_description
1 polymer ?
#
loop_
_entity_poly.entity_id
_entity_poly.type
_entity_poly.pdbx_seq_one_letter_code
_entity_poly.pdbx_strand_id
1 'polypeptide(L)'
;MNPADLSVQPSNPSSPAVNPRELSREANAPEQVHTWLRMDPSLASAVLSKTEEELLGGLAALMRNKVETETAVRRLSQILAETGQAQNELERIRQQVRQAEDELAVRMDEQQRVREQLLESQALLRVRQEQAAEYREMWSSFQADAEQVRRDLAQLRTEALAARPDPDAAAGLEERLAQARTEVDSALREKGGLEVELHQLREQRDQLSAEVADLRRELEERQVALETLKGEIERSEGRRNPSDQSTPLGSVRSGQPEAQTAPAAPEDEQTLRLPFQLEEKPRDLAGPELPWREGKPDSFVQGASTLQELHDRTGFESYAAQLRDAEAVATRADEKSIGLPLWFGQPLPPVAEGFDPYRLESEFFSDEPLDAQVVAELVAKLPGLDGCLIVQNRGPVLASRLAEHYYEQLRVPDRDYSLLFGRLPNRRDDLRLPEGQVAIYQLENGFVTVTQMDHIFMITTSGQPRLKPGMPHKLLTIACELSKMYPQQEYEVASNG
;
A
#
# COMPACT_ATOMS: atom_id res chain seq x y z
N MET A 1 13.47 -31.53 -9.61
CA MET A 1 13.59 -32.78 -8.83
C MET A 1 12.37 -33.64 -9.14
N ASN A 2 12.58 -34.83 -9.70
CA ASN A 2 11.51 -35.75 -10.10
C ASN A 2 10.89 -36.42 -8.86
N PRO A 3 9.55 -36.50 -8.74
CA PRO A 3 8.90 -37.50 -7.92
C PRO A 3 8.46 -38.65 -8.83
N ALA A 4 9.30 -39.68 -8.92
CA ALA A 4 8.91 -40.97 -9.49
C ALA A 4 9.07 -42.04 -8.41
N ASP A 5 8.10 -42.94 -8.37
CA ASP A 5 8.09 -44.24 -7.70
C ASP A 5 8.03 -44.29 -6.17
N LEU A 6 6.81 -44.20 -5.65
CA LEU A 6 6.40 -44.99 -4.49
C LEU A 6 5.08 -45.72 -4.81
N SER A 7 5.21 -46.80 -5.57
CA SER A 7 4.17 -47.83 -5.66
C SER A 7 4.08 -48.58 -4.32
N VAL A 8 3.10 -48.20 -3.49
CA VAL A 8 2.73 -48.97 -2.30
C VAL A 8 1.89 -50.16 -2.75
N GLN A 9 2.48 -51.35 -2.69
CA GLN A 9 1.77 -52.61 -2.89
C GLN A 9 0.70 -52.79 -1.79
N PRO A 10 -0.54 -53.16 -2.13
CA PRO A 10 -1.51 -53.60 -1.13
C PRO A 10 -1.06 -54.95 -0.57
N SER A 11 -0.73 -54.97 0.72
CA SER A 11 -0.50 -56.20 1.48
C SER A 11 -1.83 -56.94 1.60
N ASN A 12 -2.00 -57.97 0.77
CA ASN A 12 -3.08 -58.94 0.91
C ASN A 12 -3.05 -59.56 2.31
N PRO A 13 -4.16 -59.57 3.06
CA PRO A 13 -4.24 -60.39 4.26
C PRO A 13 -4.23 -61.86 3.81
N SER A 14 -3.14 -62.53 4.15
CA SER A 14 -2.95 -63.97 4.06
C SER A 14 -4.12 -64.67 4.76
N SER A 15 -5.05 -65.18 3.96
CA SER A 15 -6.02 -66.16 4.43
C SER A 15 -5.26 -67.38 4.94
N PRO A 16 -5.56 -67.93 6.12
CA PRO A 16 -5.00 -69.21 6.51
C PRO A 16 -5.56 -70.25 5.53
N ALA A 17 -4.67 -70.80 4.71
CA ALA A 17 -4.96 -71.94 3.86
C ALA A 17 -5.29 -73.14 4.77
N VAL A 18 -6.59 -73.33 5.05
CA VAL A 18 -7.08 -74.56 5.66
C VAL A 18 -6.94 -75.66 4.62
N ASN A 19 -5.95 -76.53 4.84
CA ASN A 19 -5.71 -77.74 4.06
C ASN A 19 -6.98 -78.60 3.98
N PRO A 20 -7.55 -78.87 2.78
CA PRO A 20 -8.74 -79.71 2.65
C PRO A 20 -8.43 -81.22 2.70
N ARG A 21 -7.36 -81.64 3.40
CA ARG A 21 -6.83 -83.02 3.34
C ARG A 21 -6.74 -83.79 4.66
N GLU A 22 -7.17 -83.23 5.78
CA GLU A 22 -7.12 -83.94 7.08
C GLU A 22 -8.48 -84.38 7.65
N LEU A 23 -9.58 -84.25 6.92
CA LEU A 23 -10.90 -84.70 7.40
C LEU A 23 -11.34 -86.09 6.89
N SER A 24 -10.45 -86.85 6.24
CA SER A 24 -10.79 -88.19 5.70
C SER A 24 -10.24 -89.37 6.52
N ARG A 25 -9.79 -89.17 7.78
CA ARG A 25 -9.12 -90.25 8.53
C ARG A 25 -9.62 -90.42 9.95
N GLU A 26 -10.92 -90.66 10.10
CA GLU A 26 -11.48 -91.32 11.28
C GLU A 26 -12.72 -92.15 10.90
N ALA A 27 -12.60 -92.90 9.80
CA ALA A 27 -13.47 -94.04 9.53
C ALA A 27 -12.87 -95.26 10.23
N ASN A 28 -13.30 -95.53 11.47
CA ASN A 28 -13.42 -96.84 12.09
C ASN A 28 -13.60 -96.69 13.61
N ALA A 29 -14.80 -96.27 14.02
CA ALA A 29 -15.32 -96.58 15.35
C ALA A 29 -16.48 -97.58 15.17
N PRO A 30 -16.54 -98.66 15.95
CA PRO A 30 -17.56 -99.69 15.81
C PRO A 30 -18.95 -99.11 16.07
N GLU A 31 -19.93 -99.60 15.32
CA GLU A 31 -21.37 -99.32 15.42
C GLU A 31 -21.83 -99.18 16.88
N GLN A 32 -21.82 -97.95 17.39
CA GLN A 32 -22.66 -97.60 18.54
C GLN A 32 -24.09 -97.50 18.01
N VAL A 33 -24.73 -98.67 17.95
CA VAL A 33 -26.17 -98.84 17.80
C VAL A 33 -26.87 -97.76 18.60
N HIS A 34 -27.64 -96.93 17.89
CA HIS A 34 -28.43 -95.79 18.34
C HIS A 34 -29.06 -95.97 19.74
N THR A 35 -28.32 -95.64 20.80
CA THR A 35 -28.83 -95.65 22.18
C THR A 35 -29.82 -94.52 22.43
N TRP A 36 -29.90 -93.53 21.54
CA TRP A 36 -30.86 -92.42 21.62
C TRP A 36 -32.28 -92.87 21.27
N LEU A 37 -32.42 -93.98 20.51
CA LEU A 37 -33.70 -94.58 20.12
C LEU A 37 -34.36 -95.42 21.23
N ARG A 38 -33.74 -95.51 22.42
CA ARG A 38 -34.35 -96.06 23.65
C ARG A 38 -34.55 -95.01 24.75
N MET A 39 -34.36 -93.73 24.46
CA MET A 39 -34.78 -92.69 25.40
C MET A 39 -36.30 -92.66 25.50
N ASP A 40 -36.82 -92.49 26.71
CA ASP A 40 -38.23 -92.16 26.90
C ASP A 40 -38.59 -90.97 26.00
N PRO A 41 -39.73 -90.99 25.29
CA PRO A 41 -40.09 -89.94 24.34
C PRO A 41 -40.14 -88.54 24.99
N SER A 42 -40.39 -88.47 26.30
CA SER A 42 -40.28 -87.24 27.07
C SER A 42 -38.84 -86.71 27.16
N LEU A 43 -37.86 -87.58 27.42
CA LEU A 43 -36.44 -87.23 27.50
C LEU A 43 -35.90 -86.83 26.11
N ALA A 44 -36.29 -87.54 25.05
CA ALA A 44 -35.92 -87.19 23.69
C ALA A 44 -36.47 -85.82 23.27
N SER A 45 -37.73 -85.51 23.63
CA SER A 45 -38.32 -84.19 23.38
C SER A 45 -37.62 -83.07 24.16
N ALA A 46 -37.19 -83.33 25.40
CA ALA A 46 -36.47 -82.37 26.23
C ALA A 46 -35.05 -82.09 25.68
N VAL A 47 -34.34 -83.12 25.22
CA VAL A 47 -33.03 -82.97 24.58
C VAL A 47 -33.17 -82.20 23.27
N LEU A 48 -34.16 -82.52 22.43
CA LEU A 48 -34.42 -81.80 21.18
C LEU A 48 -34.76 -80.33 21.45
N SER A 49 -35.66 -80.06 22.39
CA SER A 49 -36.03 -78.70 22.79
C SER A 49 -34.83 -77.91 23.31
N LYS A 50 -33.95 -78.53 24.11
CA LYS A 50 -32.73 -77.88 24.59
C LYS A 50 -31.73 -77.62 23.47
N THR A 51 -31.56 -78.57 22.55
CA THR A 51 -30.68 -78.36 21.38
C THR A 51 -31.24 -77.28 20.45
N GLU A 52 -32.56 -77.18 20.31
CA GLU A 52 -33.21 -76.10 19.55
C GLU A 52 -32.99 -74.75 20.23
N GLU A 53 -33.13 -74.66 21.55
CA GLU A 53 -32.83 -73.45 22.32
C GLU A 53 -31.36 -73.03 22.17
N GLU A 54 -30.42 -73.97 22.27
CA GLU A 54 -28.99 -73.72 22.07
C GLU A 54 -28.68 -73.28 20.63
N LEU A 55 -29.31 -73.88 19.62
CA LEU A 55 -29.16 -73.49 18.21
C LEU A 55 -29.75 -72.10 17.93
N LEU A 56 -30.93 -71.80 18.46
CA LEU A 56 -31.54 -70.48 18.35
C LEU A 56 -30.73 -69.42 19.09
N GLY A 57 -30.18 -69.74 20.26
CA GLY A 57 -29.25 -68.89 21.00
C GLY A 57 -27.96 -68.63 20.21
N GLY A 58 -27.39 -69.67 19.60
CA GLY A 58 -26.22 -69.56 18.73
C GLY A 58 -26.48 -68.70 17.48
N LEU A 59 -27.65 -68.87 16.83
CA LEU A 59 -28.07 -68.05 15.70
C LEU A 59 -28.27 -66.59 16.12
N ALA A 60 -28.89 -66.33 17.27
CA ALA A 60 -29.08 -64.98 17.79
C ALA A 60 -27.74 -64.28 18.07
N ALA A 61 -26.77 -64.99 18.66
CA ALA A 61 -25.42 -64.48 18.87
C ALA A 61 -24.70 -64.19 17.55
N LEU A 62 -24.85 -65.06 16.54
CA LEU A 62 -24.28 -64.86 15.21
C LEU A 62 -24.89 -63.63 14.52
N MET A 63 -26.21 -63.48 14.58
CA MET A 63 -26.90 -62.31 14.03
C MET A 63 -26.46 -61.01 14.72
N ARG A 64 -26.28 -61.01 16.04
CA ARG A 64 -25.74 -59.87 16.78
C ARG A 64 -24.31 -59.51 16.35
N ASN A 65 -23.42 -60.50 16.28
CA ASN A 65 -22.05 -60.32 15.81
C ASN A 65 -22.01 -59.79 14.37
N LYS A 66 -22.92 -60.25 13.51
CA LYS A 66 -23.04 -59.75 12.14
C LYS A 66 -23.43 -58.27 12.11
N VAL A 67 -24.43 -57.87 12.91
CA VAL A 67 -24.81 -56.45 13.01
C VAL A 67 -23.67 -55.60 13.57
N GLU A 68 -22.98 -56.08 14.61
CA GLU A 68 -21.84 -55.38 15.20
C GLU A 68 -20.69 -55.22 14.20
N THR A 69 -20.36 -56.27 13.44
CA THR A 69 -19.32 -56.20 12.39
C THR A 69 -19.74 -55.27 11.24
N GLU A 70 -20.99 -55.29 10.78
CA GLU A 70 -21.50 -54.35 9.77
C GLU A 70 -21.44 -52.90 10.28
N THR A 71 -21.80 -52.65 11.54
CA THR A 71 -21.67 -51.31 12.13
C THR A 71 -20.23 -50.85 12.27
N ALA A 72 -19.30 -51.76 12.63
CA ALA A 72 -17.87 -51.46 12.69
C ALA A 72 -17.31 -51.13 11.30
N VAL A 73 -17.70 -51.88 10.26
CA VAL A 73 -17.30 -51.61 8.86
C VAL A 73 -17.79 -50.24 8.40
N ARG A 74 -19.04 -49.87 8.71
CA ARG A 74 -19.54 -48.52 8.39
C ARG A 74 -18.74 -47.42 9.09
N ARG A 75 -18.45 -47.60 10.39
CA ARG A 75 -17.61 -46.65 11.14
C ARG A 75 -16.21 -46.53 10.55
N LEU A 76 -15.58 -47.64 10.17
CA LEU A 76 -14.26 -47.61 9.52
C LEU A 76 -14.33 -46.89 8.16
N SER A 77 -15.36 -47.12 7.36
CA SER A 77 -15.53 -46.41 6.09
C SER A 77 -15.71 -44.90 6.27
N GLN A 78 -16.40 -44.48 7.33
CA GLN A 78 -16.55 -43.07 7.68
C GLN A 78 -15.21 -42.45 8.12
N ILE A 79 -14.47 -43.13 9.01
CA ILE A 79 -13.15 -42.65 9.46
C ILE A 79 -12.19 -42.54 8.27
N LEU A 80 -12.22 -43.48 7.32
CA LEU A 80 -11.40 -43.40 6.11
C LEU A 80 -11.76 -42.20 5.23
N ALA A 81 -13.06 -41.88 5.11
CA ALA A 81 -13.49 -40.69 4.38
C ALA A 81 -13.04 -39.39 5.09
N GLU A 82 -13.20 -39.31 6.40
CA GLU A 82 -12.78 -38.16 7.23
C GLU A 82 -11.26 -37.96 7.19
N THR A 83 -10.48 -39.04 7.30
CA THR A 83 -9.02 -38.98 7.19
C THR A 83 -8.55 -38.55 5.80
N GLY A 84 -9.24 -38.98 4.73
CA GLY A 84 -8.97 -38.51 3.37
C GLY A 84 -9.27 -37.02 3.19
N GLN A 85 -10.37 -36.52 3.77
CA GLN A 85 -10.68 -35.09 3.78
C GLN A 85 -9.63 -34.28 4.55
N ALA A 86 -9.24 -34.73 5.74
CA ALA A 86 -8.19 -34.09 6.53
C ALA A 86 -6.83 -34.07 5.82
N GLN A 87 -6.49 -35.12 5.05
CA GLN A 87 -5.27 -35.14 4.22
C GLN A 87 -5.32 -34.08 3.11
N ASN A 88 -6.45 -33.96 2.42
CA ASN A 88 -6.63 -32.95 1.38
C ASN A 88 -6.56 -31.53 1.96
N GLU A 89 -7.15 -31.31 3.14
CA GLU A 89 -7.05 -30.03 3.86
C GLU A 89 -5.61 -29.71 4.26
N LEU A 90 -4.86 -30.68 4.77
CA LEU A 90 -3.44 -30.51 5.10
C LEU A 90 -2.60 -30.17 3.87
N GLU A 91 -2.87 -30.80 2.72
CA GLU A 91 -2.18 -30.47 1.46
C GLU A 91 -2.50 -29.05 1.00
N ARG A 92 -3.77 -28.62 1.13
CA ARG A 92 -4.18 -27.24 0.83
C ARG A 92 -3.47 -26.24 1.74
N ILE A 93 -3.40 -26.51 3.04
CA ILE A 93 -2.69 -25.65 4.00
C ILE A 93 -1.21 -25.58 3.67
N ARG A 94 -0.57 -26.71 3.30
CA ARG A 94 0.84 -26.74 2.88
C ARG A 94 1.08 -25.90 1.63
N GLN A 95 0.16 -25.91 0.67
CA GLN A 95 0.26 -25.06 -0.52
C GLN A 95 0.14 -23.57 -0.17
N GLN A 96 -0.80 -23.22 0.73
CA GLN A 96 -0.95 -21.84 1.21
C GLN A 96 0.29 -21.36 1.95
N VAL A 97 0.91 -22.20 2.79
CA VAL A 97 2.17 -21.85 3.49
C VAL A 97 3.29 -21.60 2.49
N ARG A 98 3.45 -22.44 1.47
CA ARG A 98 4.46 -22.22 0.43
C ARG A 98 4.23 -20.92 -0.34
N GLN A 99 2.98 -20.60 -0.68
CA GLN A 99 2.63 -19.34 -1.34
C GLN A 99 2.99 -18.15 -0.45
N ALA A 100 2.68 -18.22 0.85
CA ALA A 100 3.04 -17.17 1.79
C ALA A 100 4.57 -17.03 1.97
N GLU A 101 5.32 -18.14 1.95
CA GLU A 101 6.79 -18.14 1.97
C GLU A 101 7.38 -17.46 0.71
N ASP A 102 6.85 -17.79 -0.47
CA ASP A 102 7.27 -17.18 -1.74
C ASP A 102 6.95 -15.68 -1.77
N GLU A 103 5.76 -15.27 -1.31
CA GLU A 103 5.40 -13.86 -1.17
C GLU A 103 6.32 -13.12 -0.20
N LEU A 104 6.66 -13.73 0.94
CA LEU A 104 7.60 -13.14 1.91
C LEU A 104 8.99 -12.95 1.30
N ALA A 105 9.48 -13.91 0.52
CA ALA A 105 10.75 -13.79 -0.19
C ALA A 105 10.76 -12.60 -1.16
N VAL A 106 9.70 -12.45 -1.97
CA VAL A 106 9.55 -11.30 -2.88
C VAL A 106 9.50 -9.98 -2.11
N ARG A 107 8.80 -9.93 -0.97
CA ARG A 107 8.73 -8.72 -0.12
C ARG A 107 10.08 -8.36 0.49
N MET A 108 10.89 -9.34 0.87
CA MET A 108 12.25 -9.10 1.38
C MET A 108 13.16 -8.51 0.30
N ASP A 109 13.07 -9.02 -0.93
CA ASP A 109 13.81 -8.48 -2.07
C ASP A 109 13.37 -7.05 -2.41
N GLU A 110 12.05 -6.78 -2.41
CA GLU A 110 11.51 -5.42 -2.56
C GLU A 110 12.01 -4.48 -1.46
N GLN A 111 12.02 -4.92 -0.20
CA GLN A 111 12.52 -4.11 0.92
C GLN A 111 14.01 -3.79 0.75
N GLN A 112 14.81 -4.74 0.27
CA GLN A 112 16.23 -4.52 0.02
C GLN A 112 16.43 -3.51 -1.11
N ARG A 113 15.69 -3.63 -2.20
CA ARG A 113 15.72 -2.67 -3.32
C ARG A 113 15.34 -1.25 -2.87
N VAL A 114 14.30 -1.10 -2.05
CA VAL A 114 13.90 0.21 -1.50
C VAL A 114 15.00 0.79 -0.59
N ARG A 115 15.67 -0.03 0.22
CA ARG A 115 16.81 0.41 1.04
C ARG A 115 17.99 0.89 0.19
N GLU A 116 18.29 0.20 -0.90
CA GLU A 116 19.34 0.62 -1.85
C GLU A 116 18.99 1.97 -2.47
N GLN A 117 17.76 2.14 -2.97
CA GLN A 117 17.27 3.43 -3.51
C GLN A 117 17.32 4.56 -2.46
N LEU A 118 16.97 4.26 -1.21
CA LEU A 118 17.06 5.23 -0.12
C LEU A 118 18.51 5.68 0.11
N LEU A 119 19.46 4.74 0.13
CA LEU A 119 20.88 5.06 0.28
C LEU A 119 21.41 5.90 -0.89
N GLU A 120 21.02 5.56 -2.12
CA GLU A 120 21.35 6.33 -3.32
C GLU A 120 20.79 7.76 -3.25
N SER A 121 19.53 7.93 -2.87
CA SER A 121 18.89 9.25 -2.71
C SER A 121 19.58 10.10 -1.63
N GLN A 122 20.00 9.47 -0.51
CA GLN A 122 20.74 10.15 0.54
C GLN A 122 22.14 10.57 0.09
N ALA A 123 22.83 9.74 -0.69
CA ALA A 123 24.12 10.10 -1.27
C ALA A 123 23.99 11.29 -2.24
N LEU A 124 22.98 11.26 -3.12
CA LEU A 124 22.68 12.37 -4.04
C LEU A 124 22.37 13.67 -3.30
N LEU A 125 21.60 13.61 -2.21
CA LEU A 125 21.31 14.78 -1.38
C LEU A 125 22.56 15.39 -0.75
N ARG A 126 23.52 14.56 -0.29
CA ARG A 126 24.80 15.06 0.24
C ARG A 126 25.62 15.78 -0.81
N VAL A 127 25.76 15.17 -1.99
CA VAL A 127 26.47 15.80 -3.12
C VAL A 127 25.82 17.14 -3.49
N ARG A 128 24.49 17.21 -3.54
CA ARG A 128 23.78 18.48 -3.81
C ARG A 128 23.94 19.51 -2.70
N GLN A 129 24.04 19.08 -1.43
CA GLN A 129 24.30 19.99 -0.31
C GLN A 129 25.72 20.56 -0.37
N GLU A 130 26.71 19.74 -0.73
CA GLU A 130 28.09 20.18 -0.96
C GLU A 130 28.16 21.18 -2.11
N GLN A 131 27.53 20.89 -3.25
CA GLN A 131 27.42 21.82 -4.38
C GLN A 131 26.74 23.14 -3.97
N ALA A 132 25.64 23.08 -3.22
CA ALA A 132 24.96 24.29 -2.75
C ALA A 132 25.81 25.12 -1.77
N ALA A 133 26.74 24.49 -1.03
CA ALA A 133 27.71 25.20 -0.21
C ALA A 133 28.78 25.87 -1.09
N GLU A 134 29.31 25.16 -2.09
CA GLU A 134 30.27 25.72 -3.06
C GLU A 134 29.68 26.93 -3.81
N TYR A 135 28.45 26.83 -4.33
CA TYR A 135 27.77 27.96 -4.97
C TYR A 135 27.57 29.14 -4.03
N ARG A 136 27.33 28.89 -2.74
CA ARG A 136 27.20 29.97 -1.74
C ARG A 136 28.52 30.67 -1.48
N GLU A 137 29.62 29.93 -1.43
CA GLU A 137 30.96 30.52 -1.29
C GLU A 137 31.36 31.33 -2.52
N MET A 138 31.13 30.80 -3.73
CA MET A 138 31.33 31.52 -4.99
C MET A 138 30.47 32.79 -5.06
N TRP A 139 29.21 32.71 -4.62
CA TRP A 139 28.33 33.88 -4.56
C TRP A 139 28.86 34.95 -3.58
N SER A 140 29.37 34.52 -2.42
CA SER A 140 29.96 35.42 -1.43
C SER A 140 31.23 36.10 -1.95
N SER A 141 32.10 35.39 -2.68
CA SER A 141 33.28 35.99 -3.30
C SER A 141 32.89 37.01 -4.37
N PHE A 142 31.90 36.65 -5.21
CA PHE A 142 31.39 37.54 -6.24
C PHE A 142 30.80 38.84 -5.65
N GLN A 143 30.05 38.71 -4.55
CA GLN A 143 29.50 39.86 -3.84
C GLN A 143 30.61 40.76 -3.28
N ALA A 144 31.69 40.17 -2.73
CA ALA A 144 32.84 40.92 -2.23
C ALA A 144 33.57 41.67 -3.35
N ASP A 145 33.75 41.03 -4.50
CA ASP A 145 34.37 41.65 -5.69
C ASP A 145 33.52 42.81 -6.21
N ALA A 146 32.20 42.63 -6.32
CA ALA A 146 31.27 43.69 -6.73
C ALA A 146 31.28 44.89 -5.77
N GLU A 147 31.38 44.65 -4.46
CA GLU A 147 31.56 45.71 -3.47
C GLU A 147 32.91 46.42 -3.62
N GLN A 148 33.98 45.67 -3.92
CA GLN A 148 35.30 46.24 -4.15
C GLN A 148 35.32 47.15 -5.38
N VAL A 149 34.77 46.70 -6.50
CA VAL A 149 34.62 47.51 -7.73
C VAL A 149 33.80 48.79 -7.46
N ARG A 150 32.73 48.70 -6.64
CA ARG A 150 31.97 49.89 -6.22
C ARG A 150 32.80 50.87 -5.41
N ARG A 151 33.68 50.40 -4.52
CA ARG A 151 34.61 51.27 -3.76
C ARG A 151 35.62 51.92 -4.69
N ASP A 152 36.21 51.16 -5.61
CA ASP A 152 37.21 51.67 -6.55
C ASP A 152 36.60 52.71 -7.51
N LEU A 153 35.38 52.47 -8.01
CA LEU A 153 34.63 53.45 -8.80
C LEU A 153 34.32 54.74 -8.01
N ALA A 154 33.96 54.62 -6.73
CA ALA A 154 33.73 55.78 -5.89
C ALA A 154 35.03 56.60 -5.68
N GLN A 155 36.16 55.92 -5.46
CA GLN A 155 37.47 56.55 -5.35
C GLN A 155 37.88 57.26 -6.65
N LEU A 156 37.81 56.57 -7.79
CA LEU A 156 38.09 57.16 -9.11
C LEU A 156 37.20 58.36 -9.40
N ARG A 157 35.92 58.32 -9.02
CA ARG A 157 35.02 59.47 -9.17
C ARG A 157 35.45 60.64 -8.30
N THR A 158 35.91 60.40 -7.07
CA THR A 158 36.46 61.48 -6.21
C THR A 158 37.77 62.04 -6.74
N GLU A 159 38.66 61.19 -7.29
CA GLU A 159 39.90 61.61 -7.94
C GLU A 159 39.64 62.43 -9.22
N ALA A 160 38.70 61.98 -10.05
CA ALA A 160 38.25 62.68 -11.26
C ALA A 160 37.65 64.06 -10.94
N LEU A 161 36.89 64.18 -9.85
CA LEU A 161 36.35 65.47 -9.38
C LEU A 161 37.44 66.39 -8.78
N ALA A 162 38.50 65.81 -8.20
CA ALA A 162 39.63 66.55 -7.66
C ALA A 162 40.62 67.01 -8.75
N ALA A 163 40.74 66.26 -9.85
CA ALA A 163 41.49 66.64 -11.04
C ALA A 163 40.71 67.70 -11.85
N ARG A 164 41.11 68.98 -11.73
CA ARG A 164 40.64 70.04 -12.66
C ARG A 164 41.05 69.70 -14.11
N PRO A 165 40.28 70.12 -15.12
CA PRO A 165 40.16 69.41 -16.40
C PRO A 165 41.43 69.54 -17.24
N ASP A 166 42.17 68.44 -17.37
CA ASP A 166 43.02 68.16 -18.51
C ASP A 166 42.20 67.25 -19.46
N PRO A 167 41.96 67.65 -20.72
CA PRO A 167 41.00 66.98 -21.61
C PRO A 167 41.36 65.53 -21.95
N ASP A 168 42.64 65.17 -21.90
CA ASP A 168 43.12 63.81 -22.20
C ASP A 168 42.89 62.83 -21.03
N ALA A 169 42.83 63.30 -19.79
CA ALA A 169 42.56 62.47 -18.62
C ALA A 169 41.06 62.15 -18.46
N ALA A 170 40.18 63.04 -18.94
CA ALA A 170 38.73 62.85 -18.90
C ALA A 170 38.26 61.71 -19.84
N ALA A 171 38.88 61.59 -21.02
CA ALA A 171 38.54 60.54 -21.98
C ALA A 171 38.89 59.13 -21.46
N GLY A 172 40.05 58.96 -20.82
CA GLY A 172 40.44 57.68 -20.22
C GLY A 172 39.57 57.28 -19.02
N LEU A 173 39.02 58.25 -18.30
CA LEU A 173 38.07 58.00 -17.21
C LEU A 173 36.68 57.60 -17.74
N GLU A 174 36.19 58.19 -18.83
CA GLU A 174 34.93 57.80 -19.46
C GLU A 174 34.99 56.36 -20.02
N GLU A 175 36.11 55.97 -20.63
CA GLU A 175 36.30 54.62 -21.16
C GLU A 175 36.31 53.56 -20.04
N ARG A 176 36.97 53.84 -18.92
CA ARG A 176 36.93 52.98 -17.71
C ARG A 176 35.54 52.89 -17.09
N LEU A 177 34.77 53.99 -17.11
CA LEU A 177 33.40 54.02 -16.59
C LEU A 177 32.44 53.21 -17.47
N ALA A 178 32.66 53.21 -18.78
CA ALA A 178 31.92 52.37 -19.72
C ALA A 178 32.23 50.87 -19.52
N GLN A 179 33.50 50.49 -19.37
CA GLN A 179 33.91 49.11 -19.07
C GLN A 179 33.31 48.61 -17.76
N ALA A 180 33.39 49.41 -16.69
CA ALA A 180 32.83 49.04 -15.40
C ALA A 180 31.29 48.88 -15.42
N ARG A 181 30.58 49.67 -16.25
CA ARG A 181 29.13 49.47 -16.45
C ARG A 181 28.82 48.14 -17.12
N THR A 182 29.57 47.77 -18.14
CA THR A 182 29.36 46.49 -18.82
C THR A 182 29.64 45.30 -17.91
N GLU A 183 30.64 45.39 -17.04
CA GLU A 183 30.96 44.37 -16.03
C GLU A 183 29.86 44.24 -14.96
N VAL A 184 29.28 45.36 -14.52
CA VAL A 184 28.13 45.34 -13.60
C VAL A 184 26.89 44.72 -14.25
N ASP A 185 26.64 45.01 -15.52
CA ASP A 185 25.49 44.44 -16.24
C ASP A 185 25.66 42.93 -16.50
N SER A 186 26.87 42.44 -16.79
CA SER A 186 27.12 41.00 -16.89
C SER A 186 26.96 40.32 -15.54
N ALA A 187 27.45 40.95 -14.47
CA ALA A 187 27.33 40.45 -13.10
C ALA A 187 25.89 40.29 -12.62
N LEU A 188 25.01 41.22 -12.99
CA LEU A 188 23.58 41.14 -12.67
C LEU A 188 22.86 40.04 -13.44
N ARG A 189 23.29 39.72 -14.67
CA ARG A 189 22.72 38.60 -15.43
C ARG A 189 23.14 37.25 -14.85
N GLU A 190 24.41 37.09 -14.48
CA GLU A 190 24.91 35.88 -13.81
C GLU A 190 24.21 35.66 -12.47
N LYS A 191 24.01 36.73 -11.68
CA LYS A 191 23.18 36.69 -10.47
C LYS A 191 21.80 36.12 -10.72
N GLY A 192 21.09 36.63 -11.74
CA GLY A 192 19.74 36.17 -12.07
C GLY A 192 19.70 34.69 -12.45
N GLY A 193 20.72 34.21 -13.18
CA GLY A 193 20.86 32.78 -13.51
C GLY A 193 21.04 31.90 -12.27
N LEU A 194 21.97 32.29 -11.39
CA LEU A 194 22.24 31.54 -10.15
C LEU A 194 21.06 31.53 -9.18
N GLU A 195 20.29 32.61 -9.08
CA GLU A 195 19.08 32.66 -8.24
C GLU A 195 18.01 31.66 -8.72
N VAL A 196 17.85 31.47 -10.03
CA VAL A 196 16.93 30.48 -10.61
C VAL A 196 17.40 29.05 -10.32
N GLU A 197 18.69 28.76 -10.53
CA GLU A 197 19.26 27.44 -10.23
C GLU A 197 19.13 27.07 -8.74
N LEU A 198 19.37 28.03 -7.84
CA LEU A 198 19.23 27.84 -6.40
C LEU A 198 17.76 27.55 -6.03
N HIS A 199 16.80 28.18 -6.72
CA HIS A 199 15.38 27.90 -6.49
C HIS A 199 14.99 26.48 -6.91
N GLN A 200 15.46 26.02 -8.08
CA GLN A 200 15.21 24.66 -8.56
C GLN A 200 15.83 23.60 -7.64
N LEU A 201 17.05 23.83 -7.13
CA LEU A 201 17.70 22.92 -6.20
C LEU A 201 16.94 22.82 -4.86
N ARG A 202 16.35 23.92 -4.37
CA ARG A 202 15.51 23.90 -3.17
C ARG A 202 14.27 23.05 -3.37
N GLU A 203 13.59 23.18 -4.50
CA GLU A 203 12.42 22.37 -4.83
C GLU A 203 12.76 20.88 -4.90
N GLN A 204 13.86 20.52 -5.55
CA GLN A 204 14.31 19.13 -5.64
C GLN A 204 14.65 18.54 -4.26
N ARG A 205 15.30 19.33 -3.39
CA ARG A 205 15.61 18.90 -2.01
C ARG A 205 14.35 18.74 -1.17
N ASP A 206 13.34 19.58 -1.37
CA ASP A 206 12.07 19.47 -0.65
C ASP A 206 11.27 18.23 -1.11
N GLN A 207 11.26 17.95 -2.42
CA GLN A 207 10.68 16.73 -3.01
C GLN A 207 11.33 15.46 -2.45
N LEU A 208 12.66 15.37 -2.50
CA LEU A 208 13.39 14.22 -1.96
C LEU A 208 13.19 14.06 -0.44
N SER A 209 13.06 15.16 0.31
CA SER A 209 12.78 15.07 1.75
C SER A 209 11.39 14.49 2.03
N ALA A 210 10.40 14.79 1.19
CA ALA A 210 9.05 14.25 1.30
C ALA A 210 9.03 12.75 1.02
N GLU A 211 9.71 12.31 -0.05
CA GLU A 211 9.84 10.89 -0.39
C GLU A 211 10.51 10.08 0.74
N VAL A 212 11.58 10.61 1.34
CA VAL A 212 12.23 9.96 2.50
C VAL A 212 11.30 9.86 3.71
N ALA A 213 10.47 10.87 3.95
CA ALA A 213 9.50 10.85 5.05
C ALA A 213 8.40 9.80 4.83
N ASP A 214 7.97 9.61 3.59
CA ASP A 214 6.98 8.61 3.22
C ASP A 214 7.53 7.19 3.37
N LEU A 215 8.73 6.95 2.85
CA LEU A 215 9.40 5.66 2.96
C LEU A 215 9.63 5.25 4.42
N ARG A 216 9.89 6.22 5.31
CA ARG A 216 10.00 5.95 6.75
C ARG A 216 8.67 5.53 7.36
N ARG A 217 7.56 6.17 7.00
CA ARG A 217 6.22 5.78 7.49
C ARG A 217 5.81 4.40 7.00
N GLU A 218 6.02 4.09 5.72
CA GLU A 218 5.73 2.76 5.20
C GLU A 218 6.52 1.67 5.94
N LEU A 219 7.77 1.97 6.33
CA LEU A 219 8.60 1.05 7.09
C LEU A 219 8.05 0.83 8.52
N GLU A 220 7.61 1.89 9.19
CA GLU A 220 6.99 1.81 10.53
C GLU A 220 5.66 1.03 10.48
N GLU A 221 4.80 1.29 9.49
CA GLU A 221 3.53 0.58 9.32
C GLU A 221 3.75 -0.92 9.08
N ARG A 222 4.74 -1.27 8.26
CA ARG A 222 5.09 -2.67 8.00
C ARG A 222 5.71 -3.36 9.22
N GLN A 223 6.49 -2.64 10.04
CA GLN A 223 6.98 -3.18 11.32
C GLN A 223 5.82 -3.50 12.28
N VAL A 224 4.82 -2.61 12.37
CA VAL A 224 3.62 -2.86 13.18
C VAL A 224 2.82 -4.06 12.65
N ALA A 225 2.67 -4.18 11.33
CA ALA A 225 2.01 -5.32 10.70
C ALA A 225 2.74 -6.65 10.97
N LEU A 226 4.07 -6.65 10.93
CA LEU A 226 4.89 -7.83 11.27
C LEU A 226 4.73 -8.24 12.74
N GLU A 227 4.74 -7.29 13.67
CA GLU A 227 4.54 -7.58 15.10
C GLU A 227 3.12 -8.11 15.39
N THR A 228 2.10 -7.61 14.67
CA THR A 228 0.74 -8.13 14.79
C THR A 228 0.61 -9.55 14.23
N LEU A 229 1.17 -9.82 13.04
CA LEU A 229 1.21 -11.17 12.47
C LEU A 229 2.00 -12.15 13.35
N LYS A 230 3.14 -11.73 13.89
CA LYS A 230 3.92 -12.53 14.84
C LYS A 230 3.11 -12.85 16.10
N GLY A 231 2.39 -11.88 16.65
CA GLY A 231 1.48 -12.09 17.77
C GLY A 231 0.29 -13.00 17.45
N GLU A 232 -0.20 -13.00 16.21
CA GLU A 232 -1.24 -13.93 15.75
C GLU A 232 -0.71 -15.36 15.58
N ILE A 233 0.51 -15.52 15.07
CA ILE A 233 1.20 -16.81 14.99
C ILE A 233 1.39 -17.38 16.39
N GLU A 234 1.93 -16.62 17.34
CA GLU A 234 2.10 -17.04 18.74
C GLU A 234 0.77 -17.43 19.39
N ARG A 235 -0.32 -16.71 19.12
CA ARG A 235 -1.68 -17.07 19.58
C ARG A 235 -2.20 -18.36 18.93
N SER A 236 -1.90 -18.59 17.66
CA SER A 236 -2.31 -19.80 16.93
C SER A 236 -1.50 -21.03 17.37
N GLU A 237 -0.23 -20.86 17.73
CA GLU A 237 0.64 -21.89 18.30
C GLU A 237 0.26 -22.20 19.76
N GLY A 238 -0.07 -21.18 20.57
CA GLY A 238 -0.61 -21.37 21.92
C GLY A 238 -1.95 -22.11 21.93
N ARG A 239 -2.81 -21.91 20.92
CA ARG A 239 -4.06 -22.68 20.74
C ARG A 239 -3.87 -24.10 20.21
N ARG A 240 -2.69 -24.47 19.69
CA ARG A 240 -2.37 -25.85 19.31
C ARG A 240 -1.90 -26.71 20.50
N ASN A 241 -1.62 -26.12 21.66
CA ASN A 241 -1.18 -26.81 22.87
C ASN A 241 -2.21 -26.89 24.04
N PRO A 242 -3.51 -27.22 23.85
CA PRO A 242 -4.36 -27.67 24.96
C PRO A 242 -4.34 -29.20 25.01
N SER A 243 -3.17 -29.78 25.28
CA SER A 243 -3.02 -31.23 25.53
C SER A 243 -2.30 -31.47 26.85
N ASP A 244 -2.82 -30.88 27.93
CA ASP A 244 -2.53 -31.31 29.30
C ASP A 244 -3.74 -31.00 30.20
N GLN A 245 -4.85 -31.68 29.92
CA GLN A 245 -5.87 -31.96 30.92
C GLN A 245 -6.03 -33.47 31.02
N SER A 246 -5.17 -34.07 31.84
CA SER A 246 -5.49 -35.33 32.51
C SER A 246 -5.64 -35.04 34.00
N THR A 247 -6.88 -35.12 34.46
CA THR A 247 -7.28 -35.32 35.87
C THR A 247 -6.41 -36.38 36.56
N PRO A 248 -6.28 -36.29 37.89
CA PRO A 248 -6.95 -37.34 38.66
C PRO A 248 -7.70 -36.85 39.90
N LEU A 249 -8.78 -37.56 40.19
CA LEU A 249 -9.61 -37.49 41.38
C LEU A 249 -8.85 -37.90 42.65
N GLY A 250 -9.10 -37.16 43.73
CA GLY A 250 -9.27 -37.70 45.08
C GLY A 250 -8.08 -37.59 46.03
N SER A 251 -8.16 -36.69 47.01
CA SER A 251 -8.28 -37.10 48.43
C SER A 251 -8.46 -35.89 49.37
N VAL A 252 -9.28 -36.14 50.38
CA VAL A 252 -9.75 -35.32 51.49
C VAL A 252 -8.63 -34.83 52.43
N ARG A 253 -8.64 -33.55 52.83
CA ARG A 253 -8.58 -33.13 54.26
C ARG A 253 -8.66 -31.60 54.49
N SER A 254 -9.76 -31.21 55.13
CA SER A 254 -9.90 -30.36 56.34
C SER A 254 -9.04 -29.10 56.57
N GLY A 255 -9.75 -28.02 56.94
CA GLY A 255 -9.33 -27.06 57.98
C GLY A 255 -9.07 -25.65 57.46
N GLN A 256 -10.11 -24.85 57.25
CA GLN A 256 -10.58 -23.75 58.13
C GLN A 256 -9.85 -22.40 57.97
N PRO A 257 -10.57 -21.28 58.18
CA PRO A 257 -10.30 -19.98 57.56
C PRO A 257 -9.86 -18.89 58.56
N GLU A 258 -9.45 -17.73 58.04
CA GLU A 258 -9.46 -16.36 58.60
C GLU A 258 -8.41 -15.56 57.81
N ALA A 259 -8.45 -14.25 57.58
CA ALA A 259 -9.43 -13.17 57.64
C ALA A 259 -8.71 -11.94 57.02
N GLN A 260 -9.47 -11.03 56.39
CA GLN A 260 -9.25 -9.56 56.31
C GLN A 260 -7.88 -9.05 55.78
N THR A 261 -7.79 -8.10 54.86
CA THR A 261 -8.19 -6.68 55.03
C THR A 261 -7.97 -5.96 53.68
N ALA A 262 -8.70 -4.85 53.47
CA ALA A 262 -8.71 -4.01 52.27
C ALA A 262 -7.55 -2.96 52.24
N PRO A 263 -7.62 -1.84 51.49
CA PRO A 263 -6.91 -1.60 50.22
C PRO A 263 -5.89 -0.44 50.28
N ALA A 264 -4.98 -0.34 49.32
CA ALA A 264 -4.23 0.89 49.04
C ALA A 264 -3.80 0.97 47.56
N ALA A 265 -4.04 2.14 46.97
CA ALA A 265 -3.56 2.57 45.65
C ALA A 265 -2.26 3.42 45.84
N PRO A 266 -1.77 4.16 44.83
CA PRO A 266 -0.74 3.68 43.89
C PRO A 266 0.50 4.61 43.89
N GLU A 267 1.72 4.08 43.84
CA GLU A 267 2.91 4.90 43.53
C GLU A 267 3.96 4.13 42.72
N ASP A 268 4.67 4.92 41.90
CA ASP A 268 5.99 4.73 41.30
C ASP A 268 6.11 4.19 39.86
N GLU A 269 6.13 5.18 38.97
CA GLU A 269 6.93 5.24 37.75
C GLU A 269 8.34 4.66 37.95
N GLN A 270 8.67 3.60 37.22
CA GLN A 270 10.06 3.24 36.94
C GLN A 270 10.26 3.09 35.44
N THR A 271 10.81 4.16 34.86
CA THR A 271 11.55 4.16 33.60
C THR A 271 12.65 3.10 33.61
N LEU A 272 12.43 2.01 32.87
CA LEU A 272 13.47 1.05 32.51
C LEU A 272 14.38 1.67 31.43
N ARG A 273 15.43 2.38 31.87
CA ARG A 273 16.63 2.65 31.06
C ARG A 273 17.46 1.37 31.00
N LEU A 274 17.53 0.74 29.83
CA LEU A 274 18.54 -0.29 29.54
C LEU A 274 19.83 0.38 29.04
N PRO A 275 21.02 0.03 29.57
CA PRO A 275 22.29 0.49 29.04
C PRO A 275 22.78 -0.51 27.99
N PHE A 276 22.71 -0.15 26.71
CA PHE A 276 23.49 -0.82 25.67
C PHE A 276 24.81 -0.06 25.50
N GLN A 277 25.89 -0.58 26.11
CA GLN A 277 27.26 -0.24 25.73
C GLN A 277 27.64 -1.15 24.56
N LEU A 278 27.79 -0.57 23.36
CA LEU A 278 28.50 -1.21 22.27
C LEU A 278 29.93 -0.69 22.29
N GLU A 279 30.86 -1.56 22.70
CA GLU A 279 32.29 -1.39 22.51
C GLU A 279 32.59 -1.39 21.00
N GLU A 280 32.90 -0.22 20.45
CA GLU A 280 33.47 -0.09 19.12
C GLU A 280 34.95 -0.51 19.18
N LYS A 281 35.22 -1.68 18.60
CA LYS A 281 36.57 -2.19 18.35
C LYS A 281 36.98 -1.77 16.93
N PRO A 282 38.06 -1.01 16.73
CA PRO A 282 38.49 -0.62 15.40
C PRO A 282 39.08 -1.84 14.68
N ARG A 283 38.55 -2.16 13.49
CA ARG A 283 39.17 -3.11 12.56
C ARG A 283 39.90 -2.32 11.49
N ASP A 284 41.22 -2.42 11.55
CA ASP A 284 42.13 -2.11 10.45
C ASP A 284 41.80 -3.01 9.26
N LEU A 285 41.34 -2.40 8.17
CA LEU A 285 41.35 -3.01 6.84
C LEU A 285 42.03 -2.05 5.89
N ALA A 286 43.29 -2.39 5.60
CA ALA A 286 44.12 -1.81 4.57
C ALA A 286 43.41 -1.95 3.20
N GLY A 287 43.07 -0.81 2.60
CA GLY A 287 42.76 -0.71 1.18
C GLY A 287 44.05 -0.56 0.37
N PRO A 288 44.09 -1.06 -0.88
CA PRO A 288 45.30 -1.02 -1.70
C PRO A 288 45.58 0.41 -2.19
N GLU A 289 46.83 0.83 -2.00
CA GLU A 289 47.37 2.10 -2.50
C GLU A 289 47.31 2.17 -4.04
N LEU A 290 46.69 3.24 -4.55
CA LEU A 290 46.83 3.66 -5.95
C LEU A 290 48.01 4.64 -6.06
N PRO A 291 48.92 4.47 -7.03
CA PRO A 291 50.11 5.31 -7.16
C PRO A 291 49.77 6.63 -7.87
N TRP A 292 49.90 7.74 -7.15
CA TRP A 292 49.96 9.06 -7.76
C TRP A 292 51.28 9.21 -8.53
N ARG A 293 51.20 9.42 -9.84
CA ARG A 293 52.32 9.84 -10.68
C ARG A 293 52.23 11.34 -10.90
N GLU A 294 53.15 12.08 -10.29
CA GLU A 294 53.46 13.46 -10.67
C GLU A 294 53.97 13.49 -12.11
N GLY A 295 53.31 14.28 -12.96
CA GLY A 295 53.75 14.55 -14.32
C GLY A 295 53.24 15.92 -14.76
N LYS A 296 54.17 16.85 -14.96
CA LYS A 296 53.95 18.22 -15.46
C LYS A 296 53.26 18.22 -16.84
N PRO A 297 52.49 19.26 -17.18
CA PRO A 297 51.77 19.34 -18.43
C PRO A 297 52.69 19.94 -19.51
N ASP A 298 52.99 19.17 -20.55
CA ASP A 298 53.40 19.72 -21.83
C ASP A 298 52.88 18.83 -22.96
N SER A 299 52.26 19.47 -23.94
CA SER A 299 51.73 18.93 -25.21
C SER A 299 50.50 18.02 -25.14
N PHE A 300 49.34 18.55 -25.54
CA PHE A 300 48.52 17.92 -26.57
C PHE A 300 47.44 18.89 -27.09
N VAL A 301 47.81 19.66 -28.12
CA VAL A 301 46.87 20.25 -29.06
C VAL A 301 46.63 19.18 -30.13
N GLN A 302 45.47 18.52 -30.10
CA GLN A 302 44.77 17.89 -31.24
C GLN A 302 43.64 17.01 -30.69
N GLY A 303 42.38 17.44 -30.90
CA GLY A 303 41.21 16.66 -30.47
C GLY A 303 39.87 17.39 -30.46
N ALA A 304 39.80 18.67 -30.84
CA ALA A 304 38.57 19.48 -30.82
C ALA A 304 37.75 19.44 -32.13
N SER A 305 37.75 18.33 -32.87
CA SER A 305 37.00 18.22 -34.13
C SER A 305 35.92 17.15 -34.17
N THR A 306 35.65 16.42 -33.08
CA THR A 306 34.68 15.30 -33.09
C THR A 306 33.37 15.56 -32.34
N LEU A 307 33.22 16.70 -31.65
CA LEU A 307 31.95 17.05 -30.99
C LEU A 307 31.02 17.92 -31.85
N GLN A 308 31.53 18.61 -32.87
CA GLN A 308 30.71 19.41 -33.78
C GLN A 308 29.95 18.53 -34.79
N GLU A 309 30.58 17.45 -35.28
CA GLU A 309 29.96 16.53 -36.27
C GLU A 309 28.87 15.62 -35.69
N LEU A 310 28.78 15.48 -34.36
CA LEU A 310 27.72 14.71 -33.70
C LEU A 310 26.46 15.56 -33.41
N HIS A 311 26.58 16.89 -33.41
CA HIS A 311 25.43 17.78 -33.20
C HIS A 311 24.56 17.93 -34.45
N ASP A 312 25.14 17.83 -35.65
CA ASP A 312 24.43 18.02 -36.91
C ASP A 312 23.63 16.78 -37.39
N ARG A 313 23.67 15.67 -36.65
CA ARG A 313 23.14 14.37 -37.10
C ARG A 313 21.92 13.83 -36.34
N THR A 314 21.40 14.54 -35.35
CA THR A 314 20.18 14.13 -34.64
C THR A 314 19.09 15.19 -34.82
N GLY A 315 17.93 14.78 -35.33
CA GLY A 315 16.79 15.64 -35.70
C GLY A 315 16.07 16.29 -34.52
N PHE A 316 16.82 16.95 -33.63
CA PHE A 316 16.30 17.66 -32.47
C PHE A 316 15.46 18.89 -32.85
N GLU A 317 15.74 19.54 -33.98
CA GLU A 317 14.97 20.70 -34.43
C GLU A 317 13.54 20.34 -34.85
N SER A 318 13.33 19.13 -35.40
CA SER A 318 11.99 18.64 -35.78
C SER A 318 11.12 18.35 -34.56
N TYR A 319 11.71 17.89 -33.46
CA TYR A 319 10.98 17.58 -32.23
C TYR A 319 10.69 18.84 -31.42
N ALA A 320 11.65 19.79 -31.39
CA ALA A 320 11.46 21.10 -30.76
C ALA A 320 10.42 21.97 -31.49
N ALA A 321 10.30 21.86 -32.81
CA ALA A 321 9.25 22.54 -33.58
C ALA A 321 7.85 21.94 -33.31
N GLN A 322 7.75 20.61 -33.22
CA GLN A 322 6.49 19.92 -32.88
C GLN A 322 6.01 20.23 -31.46
N LEU A 323 6.93 20.38 -30.50
CA LEU A 323 6.60 20.81 -29.13
C LEU A 323 6.10 22.26 -29.09
N ARG A 324 6.72 23.18 -29.84
CA ARG A 324 6.27 24.58 -29.91
C ARG A 324 4.91 24.73 -30.60
N ASP A 325 4.64 23.95 -31.65
CA ASP A 325 3.34 23.96 -32.32
C ASP A 325 2.26 23.33 -31.43
N ALA A 326 2.58 22.30 -30.64
CA ALA A 326 1.66 21.73 -29.65
C ALA A 326 1.34 22.71 -28.50
N GLU A 327 2.33 23.43 -27.98
CA GLU A 327 2.13 24.49 -26.97
C GLU A 327 1.37 25.70 -27.54
N ALA A 328 1.61 26.07 -28.79
CA ALA A 328 0.90 27.17 -29.46
C ALA A 328 -0.58 26.84 -29.76
N VAL A 329 -0.91 25.56 -29.98
CA VAL A 329 -2.29 25.08 -30.14
C VAL A 329 -3.01 24.99 -28.79
N ALA A 330 -2.32 24.57 -27.72
CA ALA A 330 -2.87 24.55 -26.36
C ALA A 330 -3.18 25.97 -25.85
N THR A 331 -2.26 26.92 -26.04
CA THR A 331 -2.44 28.32 -25.60
C THR A 331 -3.52 29.07 -26.36
N ARG A 332 -3.77 28.77 -27.64
CA ARG A 332 -4.86 29.39 -28.43
C ARG A 332 -6.26 28.87 -28.08
N ALA A 333 -6.37 27.72 -27.41
CA ALA A 333 -7.66 27.18 -26.97
C ALA A 333 -8.13 27.78 -25.61
N ASP A 334 -7.20 28.21 -24.77
CA ASP A 334 -7.49 28.70 -23.42
C ASP A 334 -8.12 30.11 -23.38
N GLU A 335 -7.84 30.99 -24.35
CA GLU A 335 -8.27 32.39 -24.30
C GLU A 335 -9.76 32.63 -24.65
N LYS A 336 -10.50 31.62 -25.18
CA LYS A 336 -11.88 31.81 -25.68
C LYS A 336 -12.97 31.09 -24.91
N SER A 337 -12.67 30.35 -23.85
CA SER A 337 -13.69 29.63 -23.08
C SER A 337 -13.76 30.15 -21.63
N ILE A 338 -14.35 31.34 -21.48
CA ILE A 338 -14.80 31.83 -20.18
C ILE A 338 -15.78 30.79 -19.64
N GLY A 339 -15.37 30.01 -18.65
CA GLY A 339 -16.19 28.93 -18.09
C GLY A 339 -17.50 29.48 -17.53
N LEU A 340 -18.59 28.72 -17.66
CA LEU A 340 -19.87 29.11 -17.10
C LEU A 340 -19.77 29.09 -15.56
N PRO A 341 -20.46 30.01 -14.86
CA PRO A 341 -20.50 29.97 -13.40
C PRO A 341 -21.20 28.70 -12.91
N LEU A 342 -20.78 28.25 -11.72
CA LEU A 342 -21.45 27.19 -10.97
C LEU A 342 -22.94 27.50 -10.84
N TRP A 343 -23.78 26.50 -11.07
CA TRP A 343 -25.22 26.68 -11.13
C TRP A 343 -25.88 26.33 -9.79
N PHE A 344 -25.98 27.34 -8.92
CA PHE A 344 -26.68 27.23 -7.64
C PHE A 344 -28.18 27.53 -7.77
N GLY A 345 -28.97 27.06 -6.80
CA GLY A 345 -30.36 27.49 -6.59
C GLY A 345 -31.42 26.77 -7.42
N GLN A 346 -31.07 25.71 -8.14
CA GLN A 346 -32.07 24.78 -8.70
C GLN A 346 -32.66 23.92 -7.57
N PRO A 347 -33.96 23.59 -7.60
CA PRO A 347 -34.50 22.60 -6.69
C PRO A 347 -33.74 21.28 -6.88
N LEU A 348 -33.31 20.69 -5.77
CA LEU A 348 -32.63 19.41 -5.77
C LEU A 348 -33.52 18.36 -6.46
N PRO A 349 -32.96 17.54 -7.38
CA PRO A 349 -33.71 16.41 -7.92
C PRO A 349 -34.12 15.48 -6.76
N PRO A 350 -35.30 14.85 -6.83
CA PRO A 350 -35.70 13.89 -5.80
C PRO A 350 -34.73 12.71 -5.78
N VAL A 351 -34.48 12.18 -4.59
CA VAL A 351 -33.70 10.94 -4.41
C VAL A 351 -34.38 9.81 -5.18
N ALA A 352 -33.60 8.99 -5.89
CA ALA A 352 -34.13 7.86 -6.65
C ALA A 352 -34.92 6.90 -5.74
N GLU A 353 -36.11 6.47 -6.18
CA GLU A 353 -37.02 5.62 -5.39
C GLU A 353 -36.43 4.25 -4.99
N GLY A 354 -35.41 3.78 -5.72
CA GLY A 354 -34.71 2.52 -5.46
C GLY A 354 -33.36 2.66 -4.75
N PHE A 355 -33.02 3.85 -4.26
CA PHE A 355 -31.75 4.08 -3.57
C PHE A 355 -31.77 3.47 -2.15
N ASP A 356 -30.77 2.64 -1.85
CA ASP A 356 -30.56 2.07 -0.51
C ASP A 356 -29.54 2.91 0.27
N PRO A 357 -29.96 3.66 1.32
CA PRO A 357 -29.07 4.55 2.05
C PRO A 357 -28.07 3.80 2.95
N TYR A 358 -28.28 2.50 3.21
CA TYR A 358 -27.50 1.73 4.19
C TYR A 358 -25.99 1.86 4.01
N ARG A 359 -25.50 1.90 2.76
CA ARG A 359 -24.07 2.01 2.50
C ARG A 359 -23.51 3.39 2.88
N LEU A 360 -24.20 4.49 2.56
CA LEU A 360 -23.78 5.83 3.01
C LEU A 360 -23.96 5.99 4.53
N GLU A 361 -25.05 5.49 5.09
CA GLU A 361 -25.30 5.51 6.54
C GLU A 361 -24.18 4.79 7.29
N SER A 362 -23.72 3.64 6.78
CA SER A 362 -22.60 2.90 7.37
C SER A 362 -21.26 3.64 7.30
N GLU A 363 -21.05 4.48 6.27
CA GLU A 363 -19.83 5.27 6.12
C GLU A 363 -19.79 6.46 7.09
N PHE A 364 -20.94 7.03 7.45
CA PHE A 364 -21.05 8.20 8.33
C PHE A 364 -21.53 7.88 9.74
N PHE A 365 -22.01 6.66 9.99
CA PHE A 365 -22.67 6.23 11.23
C PHE A 365 -23.83 7.17 11.63
N SER A 366 -24.68 7.52 10.66
CA SER A 366 -25.81 8.43 10.84
C SER A 366 -27.13 7.72 10.55
N ASP A 367 -28.13 7.95 11.41
CA ASP A 367 -29.51 7.48 11.22
C ASP A 367 -30.41 8.57 10.58
N GLU A 368 -29.85 9.74 10.28
CA GLU A 368 -30.58 10.86 9.66
C GLU A 368 -30.82 10.61 8.17
N PRO A 369 -31.99 10.99 7.62
CA PRO A 369 -32.26 10.86 6.20
C PRO A 369 -31.23 11.65 5.40
N LEU A 370 -30.46 10.94 4.59
CA LEU A 370 -29.38 11.53 3.82
C LEU A 370 -29.95 12.27 2.60
N ASP A 371 -29.50 13.50 2.39
CA ASP A 371 -29.62 14.24 1.14
C ASP A 371 -28.23 14.76 0.73
N ALA A 372 -28.09 15.34 -0.46
CA ALA A 372 -26.82 15.89 -0.93
C ALA A 372 -26.21 16.91 0.05
N GLN A 373 -27.04 17.71 0.74
CA GLN A 373 -26.61 18.77 1.63
C GLN A 373 -26.04 18.20 2.93
N VAL A 374 -26.74 17.24 3.54
CA VAL A 374 -26.30 16.47 4.70
C VAL A 374 -25.04 15.68 4.36
N VAL A 375 -24.97 15.04 3.19
CA VAL A 375 -23.76 14.32 2.76
C VAL A 375 -22.58 15.29 2.62
N ALA A 376 -22.75 16.45 2.00
CA ALA A 376 -21.68 17.45 1.89
C ALA A 376 -21.18 17.93 3.28
N GLU A 377 -22.09 18.08 4.25
CA GLU A 377 -21.75 18.40 5.64
C GLU A 377 -20.99 17.29 6.35
N LEU A 378 -21.41 16.04 6.16
CA LEU A 378 -20.75 14.87 6.75
C LEU A 378 -19.36 14.65 6.13
N VAL A 379 -19.21 14.83 4.82
CA VAL A 379 -17.91 14.79 4.13
C VAL A 379 -16.98 15.88 4.67
N ALA A 380 -17.47 17.10 4.87
CA ALA A 380 -16.68 18.19 5.45
C ALA A 380 -16.27 17.95 6.91
N LYS A 381 -16.93 17.03 7.63
CA LYS A 381 -16.54 16.59 8.98
C LYS A 381 -15.52 15.45 8.97
N LEU A 382 -15.23 14.85 7.80
CA LEU A 382 -14.23 13.79 7.71
C LEU A 382 -12.83 14.35 8.02
N PRO A 383 -11.97 13.58 8.70
CA PRO A 383 -10.73 14.10 9.25
C PRO A 383 -9.72 14.48 8.17
N GLY A 384 -9.42 15.77 8.07
CA GLY A 384 -8.48 16.33 7.10
C GLY A 384 -9.14 16.96 5.87
N LEU A 385 -10.47 16.98 5.81
CA LEU A 385 -11.24 17.71 4.82
C LEU A 385 -11.85 18.95 5.46
N ASP A 386 -11.84 20.07 4.74
CA ASP A 386 -12.30 21.37 5.22
C ASP A 386 -13.59 21.84 4.52
N GLY A 387 -13.91 21.24 3.37
CA GLY A 387 -15.05 21.64 2.55
C GLY A 387 -15.38 20.59 1.51
N CYS A 388 -16.62 20.62 1.03
CA CYS A 388 -17.13 19.69 0.02
C CYS A 388 -18.11 20.41 -0.90
N LEU A 389 -17.99 20.19 -2.21
CA LEU A 389 -18.91 20.63 -3.24
C LEU A 389 -19.29 19.41 -4.08
N ILE A 390 -20.58 19.18 -4.25
CA ILE A 390 -21.12 18.07 -5.04
C ILE A 390 -21.84 18.66 -6.25
N VAL A 391 -21.40 18.31 -7.45
CA VAL A 391 -21.96 18.80 -8.71
C VAL A 391 -22.25 17.65 -9.67
N GLN A 392 -23.28 17.83 -10.48
CA GLN A 392 -23.57 16.92 -11.59
C GLN A 392 -22.89 17.43 -12.87
N ASN A 393 -22.34 16.52 -13.68
CA ASN A 393 -21.71 16.87 -14.94
C ASN A 393 -22.69 17.54 -15.87
N ARG A 394 -22.34 18.73 -16.39
CA ARG A 394 -23.23 19.58 -17.19
C ARG A 394 -24.53 19.97 -16.49
N GLY A 395 -24.61 19.79 -15.17
CA GLY A 395 -25.80 19.95 -14.36
C GLY A 395 -25.67 21.00 -13.25
N PRO A 396 -26.65 21.04 -12.33
CA PRO A 396 -26.61 21.94 -11.19
C PRO A 396 -25.60 21.50 -10.12
N VAL A 397 -25.28 22.43 -9.23
CA VAL A 397 -24.65 22.12 -7.95
C VAL A 397 -25.71 21.48 -7.06
N LEU A 398 -25.46 20.26 -6.59
CA LEU A 398 -26.37 19.56 -5.68
C LEU A 398 -26.21 20.10 -4.26
N ALA A 399 -24.98 20.22 -3.78
CA ALA A 399 -24.71 20.75 -2.45
C ALA A 399 -23.34 21.43 -2.39
N SER A 400 -23.22 22.42 -1.51
CA SER A 400 -21.95 23.11 -1.28
C SER A 400 -21.76 23.47 0.19
N ARG A 401 -20.61 23.06 0.72
CA ARG A 401 -19.96 23.54 1.94
C ARG A 401 -18.54 24.04 1.64
N LEU A 402 -18.22 24.24 0.36
CA LEU A 402 -16.93 24.71 -0.11
C LEU A 402 -16.87 26.25 -0.07
N ALA A 403 -15.73 26.81 0.32
CA ALA A 403 -15.54 28.26 0.37
C ALA A 403 -15.64 28.92 -1.02
N GLU A 404 -16.29 30.07 -1.10
CA GLU A 404 -16.65 30.74 -2.37
C GLU A 404 -15.45 31.11 -3.24
N HIS A 405 -14.28 31.34 -2.64
CA HIS A 405 -13.08 31.70 -3.39
C HIS A 405 -12.57 30.59 -4.33
N TYR A 406 -12.99 29.34 -4.11
CA TYR A 406 -12.68 28.23 -5.04
C TYR A 406 -13.60 28.21 -6.27
N TYR A 407 -14.76 28.89 -6.24
CA TYR A 407 -15.77 28.75 -7.30
C TYR A 407 -15.31 29.30 -8.65
N GLU A 408 -14.48 30.34 -8.65
CA GLU A 408 -13.91 30.91 -9.87
C GLU A 408 -12.95 29.92 -10.57
N GLN A 409 -12.18 29.17 -9.78
CA GLN A 409 -11.21 28.18 -10.29
C GLN A 409 -11.89 26.91 -10.82
N LEU A 410 -13.12 26.65 -10.38
CA LEU A 410 -13.92 25.50 -10.78
C LEU A 410 -14.83 25.78 -11.99
N ARG A 411 -14.72 26.96 -12.62
CA ARG A 411 -15.47 27.29 -13.82
C ARG A 411 -14.93 26.51 -15.02
N VAL A 412 -15.83 25.78 -15.67
CA VAL A 412 -15.52 24.99 -16.86
C VAL A 412 -16.48 25.34 -18.01
N PRO A 413 -16.03 25.24 -19.27
CA PRO A 413 -16.88 25.45 -20.44
C PRO A 413 -18.05 24.48 -20.41
N ASP A 414 -19.26 24.96 -20.75
CA ASP A 414 -20.49 24.15 -20.80
C ASP A 414 -20.82 23.37 -19.52
N ARG A 415 -20.22 23.75 -18.37
CA ARG A 415 -20.31 23.02 -17.10
C ARG A 415 -19.84 21.56 -17.21
N ASP A 416 -18.94 21.27 -18.16
CA ASP A 416 -18.34 19.95 -18.31
C ASP A 416 -17.20 19.77 -17.28
N TYR A 417 -17.56 19.31 -16.09
CA TYR A 417 -16.63 19.17 -14.97
C TYR A 417 -15.58 18.08 -15.20
N SER A 418 -15.73 17.23 -16.23
CA SER A 418 -14.67 16.30 -16.65
C SER A 418 -13.39 17.03 -17.06
N LEU A 419 -13.52 18.28 -17.53
CA LEU A 419 -12.39 19.12 -17.91
C LEU A 419 -11.56 19.58 -16.71
N LEU A 420 -12.09 19.51 -15.47
CA LEU A 420 -11.32 19.85 -14.27
C LEU A 420 -10.05 19.00 -14.16
N PHE A 421 -10.08 17.74 -14.60
CA PHE A 421 -8.93 16.86 -14.49
C PHE A 421 -7.73 17.29 -15.33
N GLY A 422 -7.99 17.97 -16.45
CA GLY A 422 -6.96 18.51 -17.34
C GLY A 422 -6.66 19.99 -17.14
N ARG A 423 -7.61 20.77 -16.59
CA ARG A 423 -7.52 22.23 -16.49
C ARG A 423 -6.93 22.73 -15.17
N LEU A 424 -7.17 22.03 -14.06
CA LEU A 424 -6.66 22.48 -12.77
C LEU A 424 -5.12 22.38 -12.74
N PRO A 425 -4.41 23.44 -12.31
CA PRO A 425 -2.95 23.46 -12.30
C PRO A 425 -2.39 22.59 -11.16
N ASN A 426 -1.09 22.26 -11.24
CA ASN A 426 -0.33 21.61 -10.17
C ASN A 426 -0.97 20.30 -9.65
N ARG A 427 -1.29 19.39 -10.57
CA ARG A 427 -1.73 18.04 -10.22
C ARG A 427 -0.64 17.30 -9.43
N ARG A 428 -0.96 16.88 -8.21
CA ARG A 428 -0.05 16.18 -7.29
C ARG A 428 -0.23 14.66 -7.33
N ASP A 429 -1.46 14.20 -7.44
CA ASP A 429 -1.79 12.78 -7.43
C ASP A 429 -2.94 12.47 -8.43
N ASP A 430 -2.93 11.27 -9.01
CA ASP A 430 -3.96 10.74 -9.91
C ASP A 430 -4.19 9.26 -9.62
N LEU A 431 -5.25 8.98 -8.86
CA LEU A 431 -5.69 7.63 -8.54
C LEU A 431 -6.86 7.27 -9.46
N ARG A 432 -6.57 6.41 -10.45
CA ARG A 432 -7.60 5.82 -11.33
C ARG A 432 -7.97 4.45 -10.79
N LEU A 433 -9.18 4.33 -10.29
CA LEU A 433 -9.77 3.10 -9.80
C LEU A 433 -10.76 2.57 -10.85
N PRO A 434 -11.09 1.26 -10.84
CA PRO A 434 -12.05 0.69 -11.79
C PRO A 434 -13.42 1.36 -11.72
N GLU A 435 -13.76 1.89 -10.56
CA GLU A 435 -15.03 2.53 -10.28
C GLU A 435 -15.01 4.00 -10.70
N GLY A 436 -13.88 4.71 -10.60
CA GLY A 436 -13.81 6.13 -10.98
C GLY A 436 -12.44 6.76 -10.76
N GLN A 437 -12.38 8.09 -10.70
CA GLN A 437 -11.11 8.83 -10.68
C GLN A 437 -11.04 9.79 -9.49
N VAL A 438 -9.90 9.81 -8.80
CA VAL A 438 -9.60 10.77 -7.73
C VAL A 438 -8.28 11.46 -8.08
N ALA A 439 -8.28 12.78 -8.13
CA ALA A 439 -7.08 13.56 -8.39
C ALA A 439 -6.92 14.70 -7.39
N ILE A 440 -5.69 14.93 -6.94
CA ILE A 440 -5.36 15.98 -5.96
C ILE A 440 -4.59 17.09 -6.66
N TYR A 441 -5.01 18.33 -6.47
CA TYR A 441 -4.44 19.54 -7.05
C TYR A 441 -3.98 20.49 -5.95
N GLN A 442 -2.87 21.18 -6.18
CA GLN A 442 -2.39 22.24 -5.30
C GLN A 442 -2.80 23.61 -5.84
N LEU A 443 -3.65 24.31 -5.10
CA LEU A 443 -4.09 25.67 -5.40
C LEU A 443 -3.47 26.64 -4.39
N GLU A 444 -3.61 27.95 -4.63
CA GLU A 444 -2.97 28.98 -3.80
C GLU A 444 -3.35 28.89 -2.31
N ASN A 445 -4.59 28.47 -2.03
CA ASN A 445 -5.17 28.47 -0.68
C ASN A 445 -5.29 27.07 -0.04
N GLY A 446 -4.67 26.05 -0.64
CA GLY A 446 -4.71 24.68 -0.10
C GLY A 446 -4.71 23.61 -1.19
N PHE A 447 -5.19 22.43 -0.82
CA PHE A 447 -5.28 21.30 -1.73
C PHE A 447 -6.74 21.02 -2.06
N VAL A 448 -7.01 20.73 -3.33
CA VAL A 448 -8.34 20.37 -3.82
C VAL A 448 -8.28 18.96 -4.37
N THR A 449 -9.12 18.09 -3.85
CA THR A 449 -9.33 16.75 -4.39
C THR A 449 -10.59 16.77 -5.23
N VAL A 450 -10.48 16.35 -6.49
CA VAL A 450 -11.59 16.11 -7.40
C VAL A 450 -11.81 14.61 -7.49
N THR A 451 -12.99 14.16 -7.09
CA THR A 451 -13.45 12.77 -7.19
C THR A 451 -14.57 12.70 -8.22
N GLN A 452 -14.43 11.83 -9.21
CA GLN A 452 -15.43 11.58 -10.24
C GLN A 452 -15.92 10.15 -10.19
N MET A 453 -17.23 10.02 -10.29
CA MET A 453 -17.94 8.76 -10.47
C MET A 453 -19.15 8.98 -11.37
N ASP A 454 -19.20 8.30 -12.52
CA ASP A 454 -20.19 8.52 -13.57
C ASP A 454 -20.34 10.02 -13.93
N HIS A 455 -21.52 10.59 -13.70
CA HIS A 455 -21.88 12.00 -13.89
C HIS A 455 -21.78 12.83 -12.61
N ILE A 456 -21.35 12.28 -11.47
CA ILE A 456 -21.17 13.03 -10.22
C ILE A 456 -19.72 13.40 -10.02
N PHE A 457 -19.50 14.66 -9.67
CA PHE A 457 -18.20 15.21 -9.30
C PHE A 457 -18.29 15.74 -7.87
N MET A 458 -17.41 15.24 -7.01
CA MET A 458 -17.26 15.70 -5.65
C MET A 458 -15.89 16.36 -5.49
N ILE A 459 -15.90 17.62 -5.07
CA ILE A 459 -14.72 18.47 -4.95
C ILE A 459 -14.54 18.80 -3.48
N THR A 460 -13.48 18.29 -2.87
CA THR A 460 -13.18 18.50 -1.44
C THR A 460 -11.90 19.27 -1.24
N THR A 461 -11.85 20.19 -0.28
CA THR A 461 -10.62 20.88 0.11
C THR A 461 -9.96 20.22 1.30
N SER A 462 -8.63 20.22 1.34
CA SER A 462 -7.84 19.76 2.47
C SER A 462 -6.66 20.71 2.74
N GLY A 463 -6.37 20.96 4.02
CA GLY A 463 -5.16 21.65 4.44
C GLY A 463 -3.86 20.86 4.23
N GLN A 464 -3.95 19.54 3.98
CA GLN A 464 -2.80 18.66 3.78
C GLN A 464 -2.61 18.28 2.30
N PRO A 465 -1.35 18.12 1.84
CA PRO A 465 -1.02 17.76 0.46
C PRO A 465 -1.46 16.36 0.05
N ARG A 466 -1.66 15.48 1.03
CA ARG A 466 -2.07 14.10 0.82
C ARG A 466 -3.26 13.78 1.71
N LEU A 467 -4.22 13.07 1.13
CA LEU A 467 -5.33 12.51 1.89
C LEU A 467 -4.83 11.38 2.79
N LYS A 468 -5.50 11.17 3.92
CA LYS A 468 -5.20 10.04 4.80
C LYS A 468 -5.39 8.71 4.05
N PRO A 469 -4.63 7.66 4.38
CA PRO A 469 -4.84 6.33 3.80
C PRO A 469 -6.31 5.90 3.90
N GLY A 470 -6.86 5.34 2.82
CA GLY A 470 -8.27 4.94 2.72
C GLY A 470 -9.25 6.07 2.38
N MET A 471 -8.90 7.35 2.58
CA MET A 471 -9.80 8.47 2.23
C MET A 471 -10.13 8.55 0.74
N PRO A 472 -9.20 8.36 -0.22
CA PRO A 472 -9.56 8.35 -1.64
C PRO A 472 -10.63 7.29 -1.97
N HIS A 473 -10.51 6.10 -1.41
CA HIS A 473 -11.49 5.03 -1.59
C HIS A 473 -12.83 5.40 -0.94
N LYS A 474 -12.83 5.97 0.26
CA LYS A 474 -14.04 6.43 0.94
C LYS A 474 -14.76 7.53 0.15
N LEU A 475 -14.03 8.52 -0.36
CA LEU A 475 -14.59 9.57 -1.23
C LEU A 475 -15.19 8.99 -2.50
N LEU A 476 -14.53 7.98 -3.09
CA LEU A 476 -15.05 7.31 -4.27
C LEU A 476 -16.32 6.50 -3.98
N THR A 477 -16.37 5.78 -2.85
CA THR A 477 -17.57 5.09 -2.37
C THR A 477 -18.72 6.08 -2.19
N ILE A 478 -18.46 7.24 -1.56
CA ILE A 478 -19.48 8.28 -1.37
C ILE A 478 -19.96 8.82 -2.72
N ALA A 479 -19.05 9.09 -3.66
CA ALA A 479 -19.41 9.53 -5.01
C ALA A 479 -20.24 8.47 -5.78
N CYS A 480 -19.96 7.18 -5.59
CA CYS A 480 -20.72 6.05 -6.14
C CYS A 480 -22.13 5.96 -5.61
N GLU A 481 -22.31 6.11 -4.30
CA GLU A 481 -23.66 6.13 -3.75
C GLU A 481 -24.41 7.42 -4.13
N LEU A 482 -23.72 8.56 -4.26
CA LEU A 482 -24.32 9.79 -4.78
C LEU A 482 -24.76 9.67 -6.26
N SER A 483 -24.02 8.94 -7.10
CA SER A 483 -24.42 8.72 -8.50
C SER A 483 -25.68 7.86 -8.62
N LYS A 484 -25.89 6.92 -7.70
CA LYS A 484 -27.13 6.14 -7.56
C LYS A 484 -28.27 6.96 -6.96
N MET A 485 -27.96 7.81 -5.99
CA MET A 485 -28.93 8.68 -5.30
C MET A 485 -29.54 9.70 -6.27
N TYR A 486 -28.70 10.27 -7.13
CA TYR A 486 -29.07 11.28 -8.12
C TYR A 486 -28.66 10.80 -9.52
N PRO A 487 -29.38 9.82 -10.12
CA PRO A 487 -29.03 9.30 -11.43
C PRO A 487 -29.06 10.41 -12.48
N GLN A 488 -28.28 10.24 -13.56
CA GLN A 488 -28.32 11.16 -14.67
C GLN A 488 -29.74 11.15 -15.22
N GLN A 489 -30.49 12.22 -14.96
CA GLN A 489 -31.72 12.46 -15.69
C GLN A 489 -31.25 12.60 -17.13
N GLU A 490 -31.66 11.67 -17.99
CA GLU A 490 -31.64 11.90 -19.42
C GLU A 490 -32.50 13.14 -19.60
N TYR A 491 -31.86 14.31 -19.57
CA TYR A 491 -32.43 15.51 -20.13
C TYR A 491 -32.57 15.13 -21.60
N GLU A 492 -33.72 14.56 -21.96
CA GLU A 492 -34.18 14.49 -23.32
C GLU A 492 -33.95 15.89 -23.84
N VAL A 493 -32.92 16.01 -24.66
CA VAL A 493 -32.53 17.27 -25.26
C VAL A 493 -33.71 17.61 -26.15
N ALA A 494 -34.66 18.36 -25.60
CA ALA A 494 -35.71 19.05 -26.32
C ALA A 494 -35.01 20.11 -27.18
N SER A 495 -34.27 19.63 -28.18
CA SER A 495 -33.70 20.36 -29.30
C SER A 495 -34.73 20.49 -30.43
N ASN A 496 -36.01 20.53 -30.07
CA ASN A 496 -37.08 21.03 -30.94
C ASN A 496 -37.43 22.44 -30.46
N GLY A 497 -36.65 23.41 -30.91
CA GLY A 497 -36.85 24.84 -30.71
C GLY A 497 -35.90 25.64 -31.58
#